data_AF-A0A0S2JJX0-F1
#
_entry.id   AF-A0A0S2JJX0-F1
#
_cell.length_a   1.000
_cell.length_b   1.000
_cell.length_c   1.000
_cell.angle_alpha   90.00
_cell.angle_beta   90.00
_cell.angle_gamma   90.00
#
_symmetry.space_group_name_H-M   'P 1'
#
loop_
_entity.id
_entity.type
_entity.pdbx_description
1 polymer ?
#
loop_
_entity_poly.entity_id
_entity_poly.type
_entity_poly.pdbx_seq_one_letter_code
_entity_poly.pdbx_strand_id
1 'polypeptide(L)'
;MKIELKLLIIFCTCYALPSHAWWLVSTNTTAALTSANADVSDKAHNEWLTKRFSKQHQQLMPIVAVADMFFSCNQVRASDKVDYKLNYLITEMDKNILAEKLAACLAEDSMKSDVALNFGLFGCFHQQLAHLSKVEREQKMLLVKKSVSALSREERQKSFTQCVTQQSIHYLK
;
A
#
# COMPACT_ATOMS: atom_id res chain seq x y z
N MET A 1 11.49 -52.13 -48.73
CA MET A 1 11.57 -52.71 -47.38
C MET A 1 10.59 -51.94 -46.50
N LYS A 2 9.61 -52.64 -45.93
CA LYS A 2 8.56 -52.09 -45.06
C LYS A 2 9.13 -51.75 -43.68
N ILE A 3 8.61 -50.73 -43.00
CA ILE A 3 7.72 -50.87 -41.83
C ILE A 3 7.40 -49.48 -41.27
N GLU A 4 6.10 -49.25 -41.19
CA GLU A 4 5.37 -48.14 -40.58
C GLU A 4 5.56 -48.09 -39.06
N LEU A 5 5.49 -46.89 -38.45
CA LEU A 5 4.91 -46.78 -37.11
C LEU A 5 4.05 -45.52 -36.99
N LYS A 6 2.77 -45.78 -36.75
CA LYS A 6 1.63 -44.88 -36.76
C LYS A 6 1.52 -44.05 -35.47
N LEU A 7 1.16 -42.79 -35.67
CA LEU A 7 -0.02 -42.10 -35.10
C LEU A 7 -0.69 -42.73 -33.87
N LEU A 8 -0.83 -41.94 -32.79
CA LEU A 8 -2.04 -41.93 -31.94
C LEU A 8 -2.12 -40.63 -31.13
N ILE A 9 -2.91 -39.69 -31.65
CA ILE A 9 -3.41 -38.50 -30.95
C ILE A 9 -4.55 -38.99 -30.06
N ILE A 10 -4.39 -38.91 -28.74
CA ILE A 10 -5.45 -39.24 -27.79
C ILE A 10 -6.24 -37.96 -27.50
N PHE A 11 -7.43 -37.90 -28.10
CA PHE A 11 -8.50 -36.97 -27.74
C PHE A 11 -8.99 -37.29 -26.32
N CYS A 12 -8.82 -36.35 -25.39
CA CYS A 12 -9.42 -36.46 -24.06
C CYS A 12 -10.87 -35.95 -24.15
N THR A 13 -11.78 -36.85 -24.51
CA THR A 13 -13.23 -36.63 -24.48
C THR A 13 -13.72 -36.65 -23.03
N CYS A 14 -14.34 -35.55 -22.59
CA CYS A 14 -15.07 -35.48 -21.35
C CYS A 14 -16.32 -36.38 -21.42
N TYR A 15 -16.25 -37.55 -20.78
CA TYR A 15 -17.43 -38.35 -20.45
C TYR A 15 -17.80 -38.13 -18.99
N ALA A 16 -18.92 -37.43 -18.79
CA ALA A 16 -19.67 -37.47 -17.55
C ALA A 16 -20.40 -38.82 -17.46
N LEU A 17 -20.20 -39.58 -16.39
CA LEU A 17 -21.17 -40.55 -15.89
C LEU A 17 -21.08 -40.64 -14.35
N PRO A 18 -22.19 -41.04 -13.68
CA PRO A 18 -22.53 -40.60 -12.33
C PRO A 18 -22.40 -41.71 -11.27
N SER A 19 -22.62 -41.32 -10.02
CA SER A 19 -23.17 -42.15 -8.94
C SER A 19 -22.29 -43.24 -8.32
N HIS A 20 -21.70 -42.91 -7.18
CA HIS A 20 -21.80 -43.78 -5.99
C HIS A 20 -21.84 -42.91 -4.74
N ALA A 21 -23.06 -42.72 -4.24
CA ALA A 21 -23.31 -42.13 -2.93
C ALA A 21 -22.84 -43.13 -1.86
N TRP A 22 -21.70 -42.86 -1.23
CA TRP A 22 -21.32 -43.49 0.02
C TRP A 22 -21.73 -42.55 1.14
N TRP A 23 -22.97 -42.77 1.61
CA TRP A 23 -23.48 -42.25 2.86
C TRP A 23 -22.71 -42.90 4.01
N LEU A 24 -21.56 -42.33 4.38
CA LEU A 24 -21.01 -42.53 5.72
C LEU A 24 -21.66 -41.49 6.63
N VAL A 25 -22.79 -41.88 7.21
CA VAL A 25 -23.35 -41.22 8.39
C VAL A 25 -22.35 -41.41 9.52
N SER A 26 -21.47 -40.44 9.67
CA SER A 26 -20.70 -40.28 10.90
C SER A 26 -21.65 -39.69 11.93
N THR A 27 -22.05 -40.50 12.91
CA THR A 27 -22.75 -40.02 14.10
C THR A 27 -21.80 -39.15 14.92
N ASN A 28 -21.68 -37.88 14.53
CA ASN A 28 -21.06 -36.87 15.38
C ASN A 28 -21.94 -36.70 16.61
N THR A 29 -21.53 -37.36 17.69
CA THR A 29 -21.97 -37.07 19.04
C THR A 29 -21.76 -35.58 19.27
N THR A 30 -22.86 -34.83 19.39
CA THR A 30 -22.83 -33.44 19.84
C THR A 30 -22.42 -33.43 21.31
N ALA A 31 -21.11 -33.45 21.55
CA ALA A 31 -20.57 -32.88 22.77
C ALA A 31 -20.93 -31.38 22.72
N ALA A 32 -22.01 -31.01 23.40
CA ALA A 32 -22.32 -29.63 23.73
C ALA A 32 -21.20 -29.13 24.66
N LEU A 33 -20.09 -28.70 24.05
CA LEU A 33 -19.10 -27.86 24.70
C LEU A 33 -19.70 -26.47 24.79
N THR A 34 -20.05 -26.10 26.02
CA THR A 34 -20.28 -24.74 26.46
C THR A 34 -19.08 -23.85 26.11
N SER A 35 -19.08 -23.30 24.89
CA SER A 35 -18.12 -22.28 24.42
C SER A 35 -18.80 -20.94 24.17
N ALA A 36 -19.72 -20.53 25.05
CA ALA A 36 -20.30 -19.18 24.99
C ALA A 36 -19.31 -18.08 25.42
N ASN A 37 -18.22 -18.43 26.12
CA ASN A 37 -17.26 -17.47 26.67
C ASN A 37 -15.99 -17.27 25.82
N ALA A 38 -15.62 -18.22 24.95
CA ALA A 38 -14.48 -18.07 24.05
C ALA A 38 -14.81 -17.14 22.86
N ASP A 39 -16.01 -17.30 22.29
CA ASP A 39 -16.46 -16.55 21.12
C ASP A 39 -16.67 -15.04 21.40
N VAL A 40 -17.12 -14.69 22.61
CA VAL A 40 -17.25 -13.29 23.05
C VAL A 40 -15.89 -12.65 23.33
N SER A 41 -14.94 -13.41 23.88
CA SER A 41 -13.57 -12.94 24.14
C SER A 41 -12.82 -12.67 22.84
N ASP A 42 -12.94 -13.55 21.85
CA ASP A 42 -12.28 -13.41 20.54
C ASP A 42 -12.87 -12.25 19.73
N LYS A 43 -14.19 -12.06 19.77
CA LYS A 43 -14.84 -10.91 19.13
C LYS A 43 -14.41 -9.58 19.77
N ALA A 44 -14.43 -9.49 21.10
CA ALA A 44 -14.01 -8.29 21.81
C ALA A 44 -12.52 -7.97 21.58
N HIS A 45 -11.67 -9.00 21.51
CA HIS A 45 -10.25 -8.84 21.19
C HIS A 45 -10.03 -8.32 19.76
N ASN A 46 -10.73 -8.89 18.77
CA ASN A 46 -10.64 -8.48 17.36
C ASN A 46 -11.16 -7.04 17.14
N GLU A 47 -12.24 -6.65 17.82
CA GLU A 47 -12.74 -5.28 17.80
C GLU A 47 -11.73 -4.31 18.41
N TRP A 48 -11.08 -4.69 19.51
CA TRP A 48 -10.02 -3.89 20.13
C TRP A 48 -8.81 -3.74 19.20
N LEU A 49 -8.35 -4.82 18.56
CA LEU A 49 -7.26 -4.78 17.58
C LEU A 49 -7.61 -3.84 16.44
N THR A 50 -8.78 -4.02 15.83
CA THR A 50 -9.25 -3.18 14.71
C THR A 50 -9.25 -1.70 15.12
N LYS A 51 -9.83 -1.38 16.29
CA LYS A 51 -9.88 0.00 16.79
C LYS A 51 -8.49 0.58 17.03
N ARG A 52 -7.56 -0.21 17.58
CA ARG A 52 -6.18 0.20 17.81
C ARG A 52 -5.47 0.48 16.49
N PHE A 53 -5.53 -0.44 15.54
CA PHE A 53 -4.91 -0.29 14.21
C PHE A 53 -5.48 0.92 13.47
N SER A 54 -6.80 1.09 13.45
CA SER A 54 -7.44 2.25 12.81
C SER A 54 -6.98 3.58 13.43
N LYS A 55 -6.86 3.65 14.76
CA LYS A 55 -6.39 4.86 15.44
C LYS A 55 -4.94 5.18 15.09
N GLN A 56 -4.06 4.17 15.10
CA GLN A 56 -2.64 4.35 14.77
C GLN A 56 -2.49 4.81 13.31
N HIS A 57 -3.22 4.17 12.39
CA HIS A 57 -3.19 4.51 10.96
C HIS A 57 -3.68 5.93 10.70
N GLN A 58 -4.81 6.32 11.29
CA GLN A 58 -5.34 7.68 11.15
C GLN A 58 -4.38 8.75 11.69
N GLN A 59 -3.65 8.45 12.76
CA GLN A 59 -2.66 9.37 13.33
C GLN A 59 -1.39 9.47 12.48
N LEU A 60 -1.04 8.42 11.76
CA LEU A 60 0.19 8.34 10.97
C LEU A 60 0.05 8.95 9.58
N MET A 61 -1.13 8.87 8.97
CA MET A 61 -1.40 9.42 7.64
C MET A 61 -0.96 10.89 7.46
N PRO A 62 -1.28 11.83 8.38
CA PRO A 62 -0.83 13.21 8.23
C PRO A 62 0.70 13.36 8.29
N ILE A 63 1.38 12.55 9.10
CA ILE A 63 2.85 12.57 9.21
C ILE A 63 3.48 12.10 7.89
N VAL A 64 2.97 10.98 7.36
CA VAL A 64 3.41 10.43 6.07
C VAL A 64 3.19 11.44 4.95
N ALA A 65 2.01 12.06 4.88
CA ALA A 65 1.70 13.06 3.85
C ALA A 65 2.67 14.26 3.89
N VAL A 66 2.95 14.81 5.07
CA VAL A 66 3.89 15.93 5.23
C VAL A 66 5.32 15.48 4.90
N ALA A 67 5.72 14.26 5.29
CA ALA A 67 7.03 13.70 4.98
C ALA A 67 7.24 13.54 3.47
N ASP A 68 6.25 13.01 2.74
CA ASP A 68 6.32 12.85 1.28
C ASP A 68 6.45 14.22 0.59
N MET A 69 5.63 15.19 1.00
CA MET A 69 5.71 16.56 0.47
C MET A 69 7.09 17.18 0.73
N PHE A 70 7.59 17.12 1.97
CA PHE A 70 8.87 17.73 2.32
C PHE A 70 10.02 17.04 1.60
N PHE A 71 10.03 15.71 1.56
CA PHE A 71 11.08 14.92 0.93
C PHE A 71 11.30 15.32 -0.54
N SER A 72 10.23 15.37 -1.34
CA SER A 72 10.34 15.78 -2.74
C SER A 72 10.51 17.28 -2.93
N CYS A 73 9.94 18.11 -2.05
CA CYS A 73 10.18 19.54 -2.09
C CYS A 73 11.67 19.83 -1.86
N ASN A 74 12.30 19.21 -0.86
CA ASN A 74 13.70 19.45 -0.51
C ASN A 74 14.66 18.97 -1.61
N GLN A 75 14.36 17.85 -2.27
CA GLN A 75 15.16 17.41 -3.42
C GLN A 75 15.17 18.41 -4.58
N VAL A 76 14.08 19.16 -4.78
CA VAL A 76 13.96 20.11 -5.88
C VAL A 76 14.47 21.49 -5.49
N ARG A 77 14.16 21.94 -4.27
CA ARG A 77 14.41 23.32 -3.81
C ARG A 77 15.65 23.46 -2.95
N ALA A 78 16.21 22.34 -2.46
CA ALA A 78 17.37 22.32 -1.56
C ALA A 78 17.23 23.29 -0.38
N SER A 79 16.03 23.38 0.20
CA SER A 79 15.73 24.30 1.30
C SER A 79 16.41 23.89 2.61
N ASP A 80 16.74 22.61 2.76
CA ASP A 80 17.58 22.04 3.79
C ASP A 80 18.81 21.37 3.14
N LYS A 81 19.97 21.51 3.78
CA LYS A 81 21.25 20.94 3.29
C LYS A 81 21.35 19.43 3.51
N VAL A 82 20.47 18.85 4.31
CA VAL A 82 20.49 17.42 4.64
C VAL A 82 19.66 16.61 3.63
N ASP A 83 20.27 15.56 3.08
CA ASP A 83 19.58 14.54 2.27
C ASP A 83 18.92 13.51 3.19
N TYR A 84 17.71 13.79 3.65
CA TYR A 84 16.97 12.91 4.56
C TYR A 84 16.44 11.68 3.84
N LYS A 85 16.58 10.50 4.47
CA LYS A 85 15.82 9.31 4.08
C LYS A 85 14.35 9.48 4.48
N LEU A 86 13.42 9.10 3.60
CA LEU A 86 11.98 9.23 3.87
C LEU A 86 11.53 8.49 5.14
N ASN A 87 12.08 7.30 5.42
CA ASN A 87 11.79 6.57 6.65
C ASN A 87 12.14 7.39 7.92
N TYR A 88 13.25 8.14 7.90
CA TYR A 88 13.65 8.97 9.03
C TYR A 88 12.65 10.12 9.25
N LEU A 89 12.21 10.76 8.16
CA LEU A 89 11.18 11.82 8.22
C LEU A 89 9.87 11.32 8.86
N ILE A 90 9.50 10.07 8.59
CA ILE A 90 8.24 9.49 9.06
C ILE A 90 8.33 8.96 10.50
N THR A 91 9.44 8.30 10.84
CA THR A 91 9.53 7.48 12.06
C THR A 91 10.32 8.13 13.19
N GLU A 92 11.17 9.12 12.89
CA GLU A 92 12.09 9.70 13.88
C GLU A 92 12.01 11.23 13.97
N MET A 93 11.74 11.93 12.87
CA MET A 93 11.62 13.38 12.91
C MET A 93 10.39 13.82 13.71
N ASP A 94 10.56 14.80 14.61
CA ASP A 94 9.41 15.40 15.29
C ASP A 94 8.44 16.02 14.28
N LYS A 95 7.14 15.76 14.47
CA LYS A 95 6.09 16.16 13.52
C LYS A 95 6.00 17.67 13.32
N ASN A 96 6.31 18.48 14.35
CA ASN A 96 6.25 19.93 14.26
C ASN A 96 7.48 20.45 13.51
N ILE A 97 8.65 19.90 13.80
CA ILE A 97 9.88 20.19 13.03
C ILE A 97 9.71 19.81 11.56
N LEU A 98 9.10 18.66 11.27
CA LEU A 98 8.80 18.24 9.91
C LEU A 98 7.85 19.22 9.20
N ALA A 99 6.80 19.68 9.90
CA ALA A 99 5.87 20.66 9.36
C ALA A 99 6.53 22.03 9.10
N GLU A 100 7.40 22.50 10.02
CA GLU A 100 8.18 23.73 9.85
C GLU A 100 9.12 23.64 8.65
N LYS A 101 9.82 22.50 8.48
CA LYS A 101 10.68 22.24 7.32
C LYS A 101 9.88 22.22 6.02
N LEU A 102 8.69 21.61 6.02
CA LEU A 102 7.81 21.67 4.85
C LEU A 102 7.39 23.10 4.54
N ALA A 103 6.95 23.86 5.55
CA ALA A 103 6.52 25.25 5.37
C ALA A 103 7.67 26.10 4.79
N ALA A 104 8.88 25.96 5.33
CA ALA A 104 10.07 26.62 4.80
C ALA A 104 10.38 26.20 3.35
N CYS A 105 10.20 24.92 3.02
CA CYS A 105 10.43 24.42 1.66
C CYS A 105 9.40 24.93 0.65
N LEU A 106 8.12 24.99 1.04
CA LEU A 106 7.04 25.46 0.18
C LEU A 106 7.10 26.98 -0.03
N ALA A 107 7.71 27.73 0.89
CA ALA A 107 7.79 29.19 0.85
C ALA A 107 6.39 29.82 0.70
N GLU A 108 6.10 30.48 -0.41
CA GLU A 108 4.81 31.13 -0.68
C GLU A 108 3.70 30.13 -1.09
N ASP A 109 4.07 28.89 -1.45
CA ASP A 109 3.08 27.88 -1.80
C ASP A 109 2.34 27.39 -0.55
N SER A 110 1.00 27.54 -0.52
CA SER A 110 0.22 26.94 0.55
C SER A 110 0.28 25.40 0.50
N MET A 111 0.14 24.74 1.65
CA MET A 111 0.06 23.26 1.72
C MET A 111 -1.07 22.65 0.89
N LYS A 112 -2.09 23.44 0.50
CA LYS A 112 -3.23 22.99 -0.32
C LYS A 112 -3.05 23.28 -1.81
N SER A 113 -1.91 23.87 -2.20
CA SER A 113 -1.62 24.22 -3.58
C SER A 113 -1.37 22.98 -4.43
N ASP A 114 -1.48 23.15 -5.75
CA ASP A 114 -1.13 22.10 -6.71
C ASP A 114 0.36 21.75 -6.67
N VAL A 115 1.21 22.70 -6.28
CA VAL A 115 2.65 22.48 -6.11
C VAL A 115 2.91 21.55 -4.92
N ALA A 116 2.31 21.84 -3.77
CA ALA A 116 2.44 20.99 -2.58
C ALA A 116 1.88 19.58 -2.83
N LEU A 117 0.72 19.49 -3.49
CA LEU A 117 0.12 18.20 -3.88
C LEU A 117 1.03 17.39 -4.81
N ASN A 118 1.67 18.03 -5.79
CA ASN A 118 2.62 17.37 -6.69
C ASN A 118 3.85 16.87 -5.94
N PHE A 119 4.41 17.66 -5.02
CA PHE A 119 5.51 17.18 -4.18
C PHE A 119 5.10 15.97 -3.35
N GLY A 120 3.91 15.97 -2.75
CA GLY A 120 3.39 14.81 -2.02
C GLY A 120 3.29 13.56 -2.89
N LEU A 121 2.76 13.68 -4.11
CA LEU A 121 2.73 12.58 -5.07
C LEU A 121 4.12 12.06 -5.41
N PHE A 122 5.07 12.95 -5.69
CA PHE A 122 6.42 12.54 -6.02
C PHE A 122 7.12 11.83 -4.86
N GLY A 123 6.93 12.30 -3.62
CA GLY A 123 7.52 11.68 -2.43
C GLY A 123 7.02 10.25 -2.22
N CYS A 124 5.71 10.09 -2.34
CA CYS A 124 5.04 8.79 -2.36
C CYS A 124 5.66 7.84 -3.42
N PHE A 125 5.81 8.29 -4.67
CA PHE A 125 6.33 7.43 -5.74
C PHE A 125 7.81 7.10 -5.55
N HIS A 126 8.60 7.98 -4.94
CA HIS A 126 9.98 7.65 -4.55
C HIS A 126 10.01 6.45 -3.58
N GLN A 127 9.07 6.36 -2.65
CA GLN A 127 8.94 5.19 -1.77
C GLN A 127 8.49 3.94 -2.53
N GLN A 128 7.45 4.05 -3.37
CA GLN A 128 6.93 2.92 -4.13
C GLN A 128 8.00 2.30 -5.05
N LEU A 129 8.89 3.12 -5.58
CA LEU A 129 9.97 2.71 -6.47
C LEU A 129 11.28 2.38 -5.74
N ALA A 130 11.31 2.43 -4.40
CA ALA A 130 12.54 2.27 -3.61
C ALA A 130 13.27 0.93 -3.81
N HIS A 131 12.55 -0.11 -4.25
CA HIS A 131 13.08 -1.44 -4.55
C HIS A 131 13.91 -1.51 -5.85
N LEU A 132 13.86 -0.47 -6.69
CA LEU A 132 14.54 -0.44 -7.99
C LEU A 132 15.94 0.17 -7.88
N SER A 133 16.79 -0.06 -8.89
CA SER A 133 18.08 0.63 -9.00
C SER A 133 17.90 2.15 -9.14
N LYS A 134 18.94 2.93 -8.86
CA LYS A 134 18.88 4.40 -8.96
C LYS A 134 18.48 4.85 -10.37
N VAL A 135 19.09 4.26 -11.39
CA VAL A 135 18.84 4.58 -12.80
C VAL A 135 17.39 4.28 -13.18
N GLU A 136 16.87 3.11 -12.80
CA GLU A 136 15.47 2.75 -13.09
C GLU A 136 14.48 3.62 -12.33
N ARG A 137 14.78 3.99 -11.07
CA ARG A 137 13.97 4.94 -10.30
C ARG A 137 13.86 6.26 -11.01
N GLU A 138 14.98 6.84 -11.43
CA GLU A 138 15.01 8.13 -12.12
C GLU A 138 14.21 8.07 -13.42
N GLN A 139 14.38 7.03 -14.23
CA GLN A 139 13.60 6.83 -15.46
C GLN A 139 12.09 6.72 -15.20
N LYS A 140 11.67 5.91 -14.22
CA LYS A 140 10.26 5.78 -13.87
C LYS A 140 9.69 7.06 -13.24
N MET A 141 10.49 7.82 -12.49
CA MET A 141 10.07 9.11 -11.96
C MET A 141 9.81 10.15 -13.06
N LEU A 142 10.45 10.07 -14.22
CA LEU A 142 10.08 10.89 -15.38
C LEU A 142 8.67 10.57 -15.89
N LEU A 143 8.31 9.28 -15.94
CA LEU A 143 6.98 8.84 -16.32
C LEU A 143 5.93 9.30 -15.30
N VAL A 144 6.23 9.16 -14.01
CA VAL A 144 5.37 9.64 -12.92
C VAL A 144 5.11 11.15 -13.07
N LYS A 145 6.16 11.95 -13.26
CA LYS A 145 6.02 13.41 -13.44
C LYS A 145 5.12 13.75 -14.64
N LYS A 146 5.31 13.05 -15.76
CA LYS A 146 4.47 13.21 -16.96
C LYS A 146 3.01 12.85 -16.67
N SER A 147 2.75 11.72 -16.03
CA SER A 147 1.40 11.27 -15.69
C SER A 147 0.72 12.24 -14.72
N VAL A 148 1.40 12.66 -13.65
CA VAL A 148 0.86 13.62 -12.67
C VAL A 148 0.49 14.94 -13.33
N SER A 149 1.29 15.43 -14.30
CA SER A 149 0.99 16.68 -15.03
C SER A 149 -0.25 16.59 -15.93
N ALA A 150 -0.64 15.39 -16.35
CA ALA A 150 -1.80 15.17 -17.20
C ALA A 150 -3.10 14.95 -16.40
N LEU A 151 -3.00 14.69 -15.09
CA LEU A 151 -4.14 14.46 -14.21
C LEU A 151 -4.76 15.76 -13.73
N SER A 152 -6.09 15.78 -13.61
CA SER A 152 -6.80 16.83 -12.90
C SER A 152 -6.35 16.92 -11.44
N ARG A 153 -6.62 18.07 -10.81
CA ARG A 153 -6.32 18.27 -9.38
C ARG A 153 -7.02 17.24 -8.50
N GLU A 154 -8.27 16.89 -8.81
CA GLU A 154 -9.06 15.92 -8.06
C GLU A 154 -8.47 14.51 -8.16
N GLU A 155 -8.05 14.09 -9.36
CA GLU A 155 -7.38 12.81 -9.56
C GLU A 155 -6.04 12.74 -8.84
N ARG A 156 -5.27 13.84 -8.86
CA ARG A 156 -4.03 13.96 -8.08
C ARG A 156 -4.28 13.84 -6.59
N GLN A 157 -5.31 14.50 -6.07
CA GLN A 157 -5.67 14.45 -4.65
C GLN A 157 -6.12 13.04 -4.25
N LYS A 158 -6.93 12.37 -5.08
CA LYS A 158 -7.34 10.98 -4.88
C LYS A 158 -6.14 10.04 -4.86
N SER A 159 -5.24 10.17 -5.84
CA SER A 159 -4.03 9.36 -5.96
C SER A 159 -3.11 9.55 -4.76
N PHE A 160 -2.92 10.80 -4.32
CA PHE A 160 -2.09 11.09 -3.15
C PHE A 160 -2.68 10.52 -1.86
N THR A 161 -3.99 10.69 -1.66
CA THR A 161 -4.71 10.12 -0.51
C THR A 161 -4.58 8.60 -0.47
N GLN A 162 -4.76 7.93 -1.62
CA GLN A 162 -4.60 6.48 -1.72
C GLN A 162 -3.17 6.05 -1.41
N CYS A 163 -2.18 6.75 -1.95
CA CYS A 163 -0.79 6.41 -1.69
C CYS A 163 -0.42 6.57 -0.21
N VAL A 164 -0.73 7.71 0.40
CA VAL A 164 -0.47 7.96 1.83
C VAL A 164 -1.17 6.91 2.69
N THR A 165 -2.40 6.52 2.33
CA THR A 165 -3.14 5.45 3.01
C THR A 165 -2.35 4.15 3.00
N GLN A 166 -1.88 3.72 1.83
CA GLN A 166 -1.10 2.47 1.68
C GLN A 166 0.26 2.57 2.37
N GLN A 167 0.97 3.68 2.16
CA GLN A 167 2.26 3.93 2.75
C GLN A 167 2.22 3.93 4.27
N SER A 168 1.18 4.52 4.87
CA SER A 168 1.00 4.54 6.33
C SER A 168 0.88 3.14 6.92
N ILE A 169 0.31 2.18 6.20
CA ILE A 169 0.22 0.78 6.67
C ILE A 169 1.61 0.19 6.88
N HIS A 170 2.58 0.52 6.02
CA HIS A 170 3.97 0.03 6.15
C HIS A 170 4.70 0.55 7.39
N TYR A 171 4.21 1.62 8.01
CA TYR A 171 4.85 2.27 9.16
C TYR A 171 4.11 2.04 10.49
N LEU A 172 3.06 1.21 10.49
CA LEU A 172 2.36 0.81 11.72
C LEU A 172 3.27 -0.08 12.59
N LYS A 173 3.14 0.08 13.91
CA LYS A 173 3.87 -0.67 14.95
C LYS A 173 2.90 -1.33 15.92
#